data_AF-A0A5P1ECD9-F1
#
_entry.id   AF-A0A5P1ECD9-F1
#
_cell.length_a   1.000
_cell.length_b   1.000
_cell.length_c   1.000
_cell.angle_alpha   90.00
_cell.angle_beta   90.00
_cell.angle_gamma   90.00
#
_symmetry.space_group_name_H-M   'P 1'
#
loop_
_entity.id
_entity.type
_entity.pdbx_description
1 polymer ?
#
loop_
_entity_poly.entity_id
_entity_poly.type
_entity_poly.pdbx_seq_one_letter_code
_entity_poly.pdbx_strand_id
1 'polypeptide(L)'
;MIQLEGSGNWPLDITAIEKTKSAFLLKIGESLQTRWGMFCTATEEAVDVFTSGYAFRLKILHERGLNFVKTQVGGNNKVKGPVSIDKELFLRSQHSSMINGLHGRYPIYGSVVRLAKRWVSSHLFSSFFTEEAIELVVAYLFLKPFPFQVPCSRVTGFLRFLRLLSNYDWTFSPLIVDINDDFTSNDEKEINESFILSRKSNEGNVQDVMPAMFLATTYDRTSEAWTKFSPKRSVLKRMASYAQSSADLLTNLILDGQNGSFTWECLFRTPLNKYDAIVLLHRDKLSYPQRLLFPAEVNHGKHVIWGKANKDFQPYMTLRNALRSLEDARNGLLVDFDPTRYFLEDLKGEFPDAFNVWYDSFGGDAIGLTWEKKVSKKRNRDEANETNKELAGLLEDVGKIGKGFVKSVYLLKAPKLQA
;
A
#
# COMPACT_ATOMS: atom_id res chain seq x y z
N MET A 1 11.66 -12.79 -9.56
CA MET A 1 11.46 -12.72 -11.02
C MET A 1 12.56 -13.52 -11.70
N ILE A 2 12.21 -14.29 -12.73
CA ILE A 2 13.13 -15.05 -13.57
C ILE A 2 12.99 -14.50 -14.99
N GLN A 3 14.10 -14.29 -15.69
CA GLN A 3 14.13 -13.98 -17.11
C GLN A 3 14.84 -15.14 -17.82
N LEU A 4 14.21 -15.64 -18.89
CA LEU A 4 14.76 -16.70 -19.73
C LEU A 4 15.50 -16.08 -20.91
N GLU A 5 16.41 -16.83 -21.52
CA GLU A 5 17.07 -16.41 -22.75
C GLU A 5 16.06 -16.20 -23.90
N GLY A 6 16.39 -15.29 -24.81
CA GLY A 6 15.56 -14.99 -25.96
C GLY A 6 15.40 -16.21 -26.88
N SER A 7 14.17 -16.50 -27.30
CA SER A 7 13.88 -17.59 -28.23
C SER A 7 12.81 -17.20 -29.26
N GLY A 8 12.97 -17.66 -30.51
CA GLY A 8 11.95 -17.49 -31.55
C GLY A 8 10.72 -18.38 -31.34
N ASN A 9 10.83 -19.43 -30.53
CA ASN A 9 9.79 -20.46 -30.33
C ASN A 9 8.70 -20.05 -29.35
N TRP A 10 8.78 -18.85 -28.75
CA TRP A 10 7.72 -18.34 -27.89
C TRP A 10 6.44 -18.11 -28.71
N PRO A 11 5.27 -18.55 -28.20
CA PRO A 11 4.01 -18.29 -28.85
C PRO A 11 3.78 -16.80 -29.12
N LEU A 12 2.93 -16.52 -30.10
CA LEU A 12 2.49 -15.16 -30.42
C LEU A 12 1.27 -14.75 -29.59
N ASP A 13 0.42 -15.72 -29.22
CA ASP A 13 -0.76 -15.50 -28.39
C ASP A 13 -0.38 -15.30 -26.91
N ILE A 14 -1.03 -14.34 -26.25
CA ILE A 14 -0.74 -13.96 -24.85
C ILE A 14 -1.08 -15.10 -23.89
N THR A 15 -2.24 -15.74 -24.08
CA THR A 15 -2.65 -16.86 -23.23
C THR A 15 -1.66 -18.01 -23.36
N ALA A 16 -1.23 -18.30 -24.59
CA ALA A 16 -0.20 -19.30 -24.85
C ALA A 16 1.16 -18.93 -24.23
N ILE A 17 1.56 -17.64 -24.24
CA ILE A 17 2.76 -17.17 -23.54
C ILE A 17 2.64 -17.45 -22.03
N GLU A 18 1.54 -17.07 -21.40
CA GLU A 18 1.33 -17.30 -19.95
C GLU A 18 1.34 -18.79 -19.62
N LYS A 19 0.66 -19.64 -20.41
CA LYS A 19 0.71 -21.11 -20.22
C LYS A 19 2.11 -21.67 -20.43
N THR A 20 2.89 -21.12 -21.34
CA THR A 20 4.29 -21.50 -21.54
C THR A 20 5.14 -21.12 -20.33
N LYS A 21 4.95 -19.92 -19.76
CA LYS A 21 5.60 -19.53 -18.49
C LYS A 21 5.24 -20.48 -17.36
N SER A 22 3.95 -20.83 -17.19
CA SER A 22 3.52 -21.80 -16.19
C SER A 22 4.18 -23.16 -16.39
N ALA A 23 4.29 -23.64 -17.65
CA ALA A 23 4.97 -24.90 -17.95
C ALA A 23 6.47 -24.88 -17.57
N PHE A 24 7.18 -23.79 -17.84
CA PHE A 24 8.57 -23.60 -17.39
C PHE A 24 8.67 -23.58 -15.87
N LEU A 25 7.79 -22.83 -15.19
CA LEU A 25 7.76 -22.75 -13.73
C LEU A 25 7.52 -24.13 -13.10
N LEU A 26 6.60 -24.93 -13.65
CA LEU A 26 6.35 -26.30 -13.19
C LEU A 26 7.61 -27.17 -13.32
N LYS A 27 8.32 -27.09 -14.44
CA LYS A 27 9.57 -27.84 -14.64
C LYS A 27 10.70 -27.37 -13.72
N ILE A 28 10.77 -26.07 -13.43
CA ILE A 28 11.70 -25.53 -12.43
C ILE A 28 11.36 -26.10 -11.05
N GLY A 29 10.09 -26.05 -10.64
CA GLY A 29 9.62 -26.60 -9.37
C GLY A 29 9.91 -28.10 -9.23
N GLU A 30 9.60 -28.90 -10.25
CA GLU A 30 9.88 -30.35 -10.29
C GLU A 30 11.38 -30.64 -10.17
N SER A 31 12.22 -29.86 -10.84
CA SER A 31 13.69 -30.00 -10.76
C SER A 31 14.22 -29.66 -9.36
N LEU A 32 13.71 -28.60 -8.74
CA LEU A 32 14.08 -28.21 -7.37
C LEU A 32 13.65 -29.27 -6.36
N GLN A 33 12.46 -29.84 -6.50
CA GLN A 33 11.98 -30.96 -5.68
C GLN A 33 12.86 -32.19 -5.86
N THR A 34 13.11 -32.61 -7.10
CA THR A 34 13.80 -33.87 -7.40
C THR A 34 15.27 -33.85 -7.02
N ARG A 35 15.97 -32.73 -7.29
CA ARG A 35 17.43 -32.65 -7.10
C ARG A 35 17.83 -32.18 -5.71
N TRP A 36 17.02 -31.30 -5.12
CA TRP A 36 17.39 -30.58 -3.88
C TRP A 36 16.43 -30.84 -2.72
N GLY A 37 15.38 -31.66 -2.92
CA GLY A 37 14.39 -31.97 -1.89
C GLY A 37 13.62 -30.75 -1.39
N MET A 38 13.58 -29.66 -2.17
CA MET A 38 12.86 -28.45 -1.79
C MET A 38 11.36 -28.66 -1.91
N PHE A 39 10.58 -28.16 -0.95
CA PHE A 39 9.13 -28.15 -1.11
C PHE A 39 8.73 -27.03 -2.06
N CYS A 40 7.89 -27.35 -3.05
CA CYS A 40 7.32 -26.33 -3.94
C CYS A 40 5.82 -26.51 -4.09
N THR A 41 5.09 -25.41 -4.17
CA THR A 41 3.65 -25.38 -4.49
C THR A 41 3.44 -24.52 -5.72
N ALA A 42 2.75 -25.05 -6.72
CA ALA A 42 2.45 -24.33 -7.96
C ALA A 42 1.04 -23.75 -7.93
N THR A 43 0.89 -22.54 -8.46
CA THR A 43 -0.38 -21.91 -8.82
C THR A 43 -0.43 -21.72 -10.32
N GLU A 44 -1.52 -21.14 -10.85
CA GLU A 44 -1.63 -20.90 -12.29
C GLU A 44 -0.53 -19.96 -12.82
N GLU A 45 -0.08 -18.99 -12.01
CA GLU A 45 0.82 -17.91 -12.43
C GLU A 45 2.21 -17.96 -11.80
N ALA A 46 2.44 -18.81 -10.79
CA ALA A 46 3.66 -18.80 -10.00
C ALA A 46 4.02 -20.17 -9.41
N VAL A 47 5.26 -20.31 -8.97
CA VAL A 47 5.70 -21.42 -8.11
C VAL A 47 6.30 -20.87 -6.84
N ASP A 48 5.73 -21.27 -5.70
CA ASP A 48 6.24 -20.93 -4.37
C ASP A 48 7.22 -22.03 -3.92
N VAL A 49 8.44 -21.63 -3.57
CA VAL A 49 9.52 -22.51 -3.10
C VAL A 49 9.78 -22.25 -1.62
N PHE A 50 9.73 -23.30 -0.81
CA PHE A 50 9.97 -23.22 0.63
C PHE A 50 11.37 -23.71 0.97
N THR A 51 12.16 -22.86 1.64
CA THR A 51 13.50 -23.23 2.08
C THR A 51 13.86 -22.48 3.37
N SER A 52 14.42 -23.21 4.34
CA SER A 52 14.97 -22.62 5.57
C SER A 52 14.02 -21.70 6.35
N GLY A 53 12.71 -21.98 6.31
CA GLY A 53 11.68 -21.15 6.97
C GLY A 53 11.20 -19.93 6.16
N TYR A 54 11.67 -19.78 4.92
CA TYR A 54 11.25 -18.73 3.99
C TYR A 54 10.43 -19.32 2.83
N ALA A 55 9.59 -18.49 2.24
CA ALA A 55 8.86 -18.79 1.00
C ALA A 55 9.28 -17.80 -0.09
N PHE A 56 9.66 -18.30 -1.25
CA PHE A 56 10.05 -17.51 -2.42
C PHE A 56 9.08 -17.77 -3.57
N ARG A 57 8.40 -16.72 -4.03
CA ARG A 57 7.52 -16.80 -5.18
C ARG A 57 8.28 -16.56 -6.48
N LEU A 58 8.33 -17.58 -7.32
CA LEU A 58 8.94 -17.53 -8.65
C LEU A 58 7.89 -17.14 -9.69
N LYS A 59 8.19 -16.09 -10.46
CA LYS A 59 7.42 -15.63 -11.63
C LYS A 59 8.38 -15.37 -12.79
N ILE A 60 7.98 -15.72 -14.00
CA ILE A 60 8.76 -15.48 -15.22
C ILE A 60 8.30 -14.18 -15.86
N LEU A 61 9.24 -13.27 -16.09
CA LEU A 61 9.05 -12.09 -16.93
C LEU A 61 9.38 -12.45 -18.38
N HIS A 62 8.55 -12.01 -19.31
CA HIS A 62 8.83 -12.12 -20.74
C HIS A 62 8.67 -10.78 -21.45
N GLU A 63 9.64 -10.39 -22.28
CA GLU A 63 9.72 -9.05 -22.90
C GLU A 63 8.49 -8.72 -23.77
N ARG A 64 7.93 -9.71 -24.49
CA ARG A 64 6.71 -9.48 -25.29
C ARG A 64 5.54 -9.00 -24.42
N GLY A 65 5.43 -9.45 -23.17
CA GLY A 65 4.37 -9.02 -22.26
C GLY A 65 4.47 -7.57 -21.79
N LEU A 66 5.60 -6.89 -22.03
CA LEU A 66 5.77 -5.45 -21.79
C LEU A 66 5.09 -4.59 -22.86
N ASN A 67 5.01 -5.08 -24.09
CA ASN A 67 4.55 -4.31 -25.26
C ASN A 67 3.01 -4.29 -25.41
N PHE A 68 2.28 -5.18 -24.73
CA PHE A 68 0.83 -5.35 -24.94
C PHE A 68 -0.08 -4.34 -24.20
N VAL A 69 0.48 -3.28 -23.61
CA VAL A 69 -0.33 -2.20 -22.96
C VAL A 69 -0.74 -1.09 -23.95
N LYS A 70 -0.32 -1.17 -25.23
CA LYS A 70 -0.79 -0.25 -26.28
C LYS A 70 -1.41 -1.06 -27.41
N THR A 71 -2.75 -1.10 -27.47
CA THR A 71 -3.60 -1.03 -28.69
C THR A 71 -5.01 -1.61 -28.41
N GLN A 72 -5.90 -0.78 -27.87
CA GLN A 72 -7.29 -0.74 -28.35
C GLN A 72 -7.64 0.74 -28.56
N VAL A 73 -7.11 1.32 -29.64
CA VAL A 73 -7.63 2.54 -30.23
C VAL A 73 -8.47 2.08 -31.42
N GLY A 74 -9.68 1.64 -31.10
CA GLY A 74 -10.65 1.12 -32.07
C GLY A 74 -11.99 0.92 -31.37
N GLY A 75 -12.81 1.97 -31.34
CA GLY A 75 -14.14 1.97 -30.70
C GLY A 75 -14.18 2.76 -29.40
N ASN A 76 -15.23 3.57 -29.25
CA ASN A 76 -15.38 4.68 -28.30
C ASN A 76 -15.47 4.31 -26.79
N ASN A 77 -14.92 3.17 -26.36
CA ASN A 77 -14.91 2.74 -24.96
C ASN A 77 -13.47 2.46 -24.51
N LYS A 78 -12.88 3.39 -23.74
CA LYS A 78 -11.64 3.15 -22.99
C LYS A 78 -11.94 2.16 -21.85
N VAL A 79 -12.01 0.87 -22.16
CA VAL A 79 -11.98 -0.18 -21.14
C VAL A 79 -10.55 -0.21 -20.58
N LYS A 80 -10.40 0.15 -19.31
CA LYS A 80 -9.13 0.08 -18.58
C LYS A 80 -8.72 -1.40 -18.47
N GLY A 81 -7.84 -1.86 -19.35
CA GLY A 81 -7.21 -3.17 -19.18
C GLY A 81 -6.35 -3.20 -17.92
N PRO A 82 -6.25 -4.34 -17.21
CA PRO A 82 -5.30 -4.49 -16.10
C PRO A 82 -3.87 -4.21 -16.60
N VAL A 83 -3.06 -3.58 -15.75
CA VAL A 83 -1.62 -3.44 -16.02
C VAL A 83 -1.07 -4.85 -16.24
N SER A 84 -0.35 -5.06 -17.35
CA SER A 84 0.31 -6.35 -17.61
C SER A 84 1.16 -6.74 -16.39
N ILE A 85 0.97 -7.96 -15.88
CA ILE A 85 1.74 -8.53 -14.76
C ILE A 85 3.24 -8.39 -15.03
N ASP A 86 3.65 -8.54 -16.30
CA ASP A 86 5.04 -8.35 -16.73
C ASP A 86 5.51 -6.91 -16.58
N LYS A 87 4.67 -5.91 -16.90
CA LYS A 87 5.02 -4.49 -16.70
C LYS A 87 5.24 -4.20 -15.21
N GLU A 88 4.38 -4.73 -14.34
CA GLU A 88 4.55 -4.58 -12.88
C GLU A 88 5.83 -5.26 -12.40
N LEU A 89 6.09 -6.50 -12.81
CA LEU A 89 7.30 -7.24 -12.46
C LEU A 89 8.57 -6.51 -12.90
N PHE A 90 8.58 -5.97 -14.12
CA PHE A 90 9.70 -5.19 -14.64
C PHE A 90 9.90 -3.89 -13.86
N LEU A 91 8.85 -3.13 -13.58
CA LEU A 91 8.97 -1.89 -12.80
C LEU A 91 9.49 -2.17 -11.39
N ARG A 92 8.98 -3.21 -10.72
CA ARG A 92 9.45 -3.62 -9.39
C ARG A 92 10.90 -4.13 -9.42
N SER A 93 11.34 -4.81 -10.48
CA SER A 93 12.73 -5.24 -10.61
C SER A 93 13.69 -4.07 -10.78
N GLN A 94 13.34 -3.11 -11.64
CA GLN A 94 14.12 -1.89 -11.82
C GLN A 94 14.21 -1.10 -10.51
N HIS A 95 13.07 -0.91 -9.84
CA HIS A 95 13.01 -0.24 -8.53
C HIS A 95 13.90 -0.94 -7.49
N SER A 96 13.73 -2.25 -7.30
CA SER A 96 14.49 -3.02 -6.33
C SER A 96 16.00 -2.97 -6.58
N SER A 97 16.43 -3.01 -7.85
CA SER A 97 17.84 -2.91 -8.22
C SER A 97 18.43 -1.54 -7.82
N MET A 98 17.74 -0.45 -8.19
CA MET A 98 18.21 0.91 -7.89
C MET A 98 18.22 1.22 -6.40
N ILE A 99 17.17 0.84 -5.68
CA ILE A 99 17.11 1.03 -4.22
C ILE A 99 18.19 0.22 -3.50
N ASN A 100 18.48 -1.01 -3.96
CA ASN A 100 19.58 -1.79 -3.41
C ASN A 100 20.94 -1.10 -3.63
N GLY A 101 21.17 -0.52 -4.82
CA GLY A 101 22.35 0.29 -5.10
C GLY A 101 22.44 1.54 -4.19
N LEU A 102 21.32 2.22 -3.96
CA LEU A 102 21.24 3.35 -3.02
C LEU A 102 21.56 2.93 -1.58
N HIS A 103 21.00 1.81 -1.11
CA HIS A 103 21.28 1.27 0.22
C HIS A 103 22.75 0.91 0.41
N GLY A 104 23.39 0.35 -0.63
CA GLY A 104 24.84 0.08 -0.63
C GLY A 104 25.68 1.35 -0.47
N ARG A 105 25.26 2.47 -1.06
CA ARG A 105 25.92 3.78 -0.91
C ARG A 105 25.62 4.46 0.43
N TYR A 106 24.40 4.30 0.94
CA TYR A 106 23.93 4.91 2.18
C TYR A 106 23.34 3.87 3.15
N PRO A 107 24.16 3.20 3.99
CA PRO A 107 23.70 2.10 4.84
C PRO A 107 22.55 2.45 5.81
N ILE A 108 22.43 3.72 6.21
CA ILE A 108 21.36 4.17 7.12
C ILE A 108 20.00 4.32 6.42
N TYR A 109 19.97 4.38 5.08
CA TYR A 109 18.76 4.54 4.26
C TYR A 109 17.68 3.53 4.65
N GLY A 110 18.03 2.25 4.74
CA GLY A 110 17.06 1.18 5.04
C GLY A 110 16.39 1.37 6.40
N SER A 111 17.12 1.90 7.39
CA SER A 111 16.55 2.18 8.71
C SER A 111 15.58 3.37 8.71
N VAL A 112 15.86 4.39 7.88
CA VAL A 112 14.96 5.55 7.70
C VAL A 112 13.69 5.13 6.97
N VAL A 113 13.81 4.35 5.90
CA VAL A 113 12.66 3.81 5.15
C VAL A 113 11.75 2.99 6.07
N ARG A 114 12.31 2.12 6.91
CA ARG A 114 11.51 1.31 7.85
C ARG A 114 10.69 2.18 8.81
N LEU A 115 11.27 3.26 9.33
CA LEU A 115 10.54 4.22 10.17
C LEU A 115 9.46 4.96 9.37
N ALA A 116 9.78 5.42 8.16
CA ALA A 116 8.85 6.12 7.28
C ALA A 116 7.65 5.23 6.93
N LYS A 117 7.89 4.01 6.41
CA LYS A 117 6.84 3.03 6.10
C LYS A 117 5.98 2.71 7.32
N ARG A 118 6.61 2.47 8.48
CA ARG A 118 5.87 2.20 9.71
C ARG A 118 5.00 3.38 10.14
N TRP A 119 5.51 4.61 10.05
CA TRP A 119 4.76 5.82 10.37
C TRP A 119 3.54 5.98 9.44
N VAL A 120 3.75 5.91 8.13
CA VAL A 120 2.67 6.02 7.12
C VAL A 120 1.57 4.99 7.39
N SER A 121 1.96 3.74 7.61
CA SER A 121 1.04 2.64 7.88
C SER A 121 0.31 2.81 9.22
N SER A 122 1.02 3.21 10.29
CA SER A 122 0.43 3.43 11.62
C SER A 122 -0.61 4.56 11.63
N HIS A 123 -0.54 5.48 10.66
CA HIS A 123 -1.52 6.55 10.45
C HIS A 123 -2.65 6.17 9.48
N LEU A 124 -2.73 4.88 9.09
CA LEU A 124 -3.76 4.27 8.25
C LEU A 124 -3.75 4.70 6.78
N PHE A 125 -2.58 5.04 6.24
CA PHE A 125 -2.44 5.51 4.85
C PHE A 125 -2.11 4.39 3.84
N SER A 126 -2.06 3.11 4.23
CA SER A 126 -1.61 2.01 3.36
C SER A 126 -2.48 1.78 2.11
N SER A 127 -3.75 2.20 2.12
CA SER A 127 -4.61 2.17 0.92
C SER A 127 -4.17 3.13 -0.18
N PHE A 128 -3.40 4.17 0.17
CA PHE A 128 -3.21 5.33 -0.70
C PHE A 128 -1.78 5.52 -1.18
N PHE A 129 -0.82 4.87 -0.52
CA PHE A 129 0.60 4.97 -0.84
C PHE A 129 1.17 3.59 -1.03
N THR A 130 1.82 3.37 -2.16
CA THR A 130 2.65 2.18 -2.36
C THR A 130 3.92 2.30 -1.53
N GLU A 131 4.50 1.16 -1.19
CA GLU A 131 5.74 1.12 -0.44
C GLU A 131 6.91 1.74 -1.23
N GLU A 132 6.93 1.51 -2.54
CA GLU A 132 7.90 2.04 -3.49
C GLU A 132 7.86 3.57 -3.53
N ALA A 133 6.67 4.19 -3.46
CA ALA A 133 6.54 5.64 -3.39
C ALA A 133 7.21 6.20 -2.12
N ILE A 134 7.03 5.55 -0.97
CA ILE A 134 7.66 5.96 0.30
C ILE A 134 9.19 5.82 0.21
N GLU A 135 9.67 4.72 -0.40
CA GLU A 135 11.10 4.50 -0.64
C GLU A 135 11.73 5.61 -1.48
N LEU A 136 11.06 6.06 -2.54
CA LEU A 136 11.52 7.16 -3.40
C LEU A 136 11.53 8.51 -2.67
N VAL A 137 10.49 8.82 -1.89
CA VAL A 137 10.45 10.05 -1.08
C VAL A 137 11.58 10.08 -0.06
N VAL A 138 11.90 8.94 0.57
CA VAL A 138 13.06 8.85 1.46
C VAL A 138 14.37 8.94 0.67
N ALA A 139 14.47 8.32 -0.52
CA ALA A 139 15.67 8.35 -1.36
C ALA A 139 16.06 9.78 -1.73
N TYR A 140 15.07 10.63 -2.03
CA TYR A 140 15.26 12.05 -2.31
C TYR A 140 16.06 12.77 -1.20
N LEU A 141 15.87 12.42 0.07
CA LEU A 141 16.61 13.03 1.19
C LEU A 141 18.12 12.75 1.16
N PHE A 142 18.51 11.62 0.57
CA PHE A 142 19.91 11.22 0.45
C PHE A 142 20.56 11.77 -0.82
N LEU A 143 19.76 11.90 -1.89
CA LEU A 143 20.23 12.38 -3.19
C LEU A 143 20.27 13.92 -3.27
N LYS A 144 19.31 14.60 -2.64
CA LYS A 144 19.20 16.06 -2.61
C LYS A 144 19.18 16.55 -1.15
N PRO A 145 20.30 16.44 -0.42
CA PRO A 145 20.33 16.73 1.02
C PRO A 145 20.26 18.23 1.36
N PHE A 146 20.54 19.12 0.41
CA PHE A 146 20.56 20.57 0.61
C PHE A 146 19.21 21.10 1.15
N PRO A 147 19.19 22.02 2.14
CA PRO A 147 20.31 22.78 2.71
C PRO A 147 21.13 22.05 3.79
N PHE A 148 20.84 20.78 4.05
CA PHE A 148 21.54 19.97 5.04
C PHE A 148 22.60 19.06 4.39
N GLN A 149 23.24 18.22 5.20
CA GLN A 149 24.07 17.09 4.76
C GLN A 149 23.24 15.82 4.62
N VAL A 150 23.74 14.77 3.99
CA VAL A 150 23.06 13.45 3.92
C VAL A 150 22.67 12.98 5.34
N PRO A 151 21.47 12.41 5.56
CA PRO A 151 21.09 11.90 6.87
C PRO A 151 22.08 10.85 7.40
N CYS A 152 22.67 11.08 8.57
CA CYS A 152 23.60 10.13 9.22
C CYS A 152 22.96 9.31 10.35
N SER A 153 21.69 9.58 10.69
CA SER A 153 20.96 8.84 11.72
C SER A 153 19.53 8.56 11.26
N ARG A 154 18.96 7.46 11.77
CA ARG A 154 17.58 7.07 11.48
C ARG A 154 16.56 8.12 11.93
N VAL A 155 16.81 8.77 13.08
CA VAL A 155 15.90 9.77 13.66
C VAL A 155 15.94 11.07 12.86
N THR A 156 17.15 11.54 12.48
CA THR A 156 17.30 12.73 11.64
C THR A 156 16.69 12.51 10.25
N GLY A 157 16.94 11.34 9.64
CA GLY A 157 16.34 10.99 8.36
C GLY A 157 14.82 10.94 8.44
N PHE A 158 14.28 10.36 9.51
CA PHE A 158 12.83 10.31 9.74
C PHE A 158 12.21 11.70 9.96
N LEU A 159 12.84 12.56 10.77
CA LEU A 159 12.37 13.94 10.95
C LEU A 159 12.36 14.71 9.62
N ARG A 160 13.38 14.53 8.78
CA ARG A 160 13.44 15.19 7.46
C ARG A 160 12.43 14.62 6.48
N PHE A 161 12.13 13.32 6.54
CA PHE A 161 11.02 12.72 5.80
C PHE A 161 9.68 13.38 6.16
N LEU A 162 9.39 13.56 7.45
CA LEU A 162 8.17 14.24 7.90
C LEU A 162 8.11 15.69 7.40
N ARG A 163 9.21 16.43 7.50
CA ARG A 163 9.30 17.81 6.99
C ARG A 163 9.19 17.91 5.48
N LEU A 164 9.75 16.95 4.73
CA LEU A 164 9.60 16.89 3.28
C LEU A 164 8.13 16.68 2.91
N LEU A 165 7.45 15.72 3.55
CA LEU A 165 6.02 15.49 3.30
C LEU A 165 5.15 16.72 3.60
N SER A 166 5.45 17.45 4.67
CA SER A 166 4.66 18.62 5.08
C SER A 166 4.92 19.87 4.24
N ASN A 167 6.18 20.10 3.83
CA ASN A 167 6.61 21.39 3.28
C ASN A 167 6.87 21.37 1.77
N TYR A 168 7.01 20.19 1.16
CA TYR A 168 7.26 20.10 -0.28
C TYR A 168 6.04 20.57 -1.08
N ASP A 169 6.29 21.32 -2.15
CA ASP A 169 5.23 21.83 -3.03
C ASP A 169 4.80 20.76 -4.04
N TRP A 170 4.00 19.82 -3.55
CA TRP A 170 3.40 18.78 -4.38
C TRP A 170 2.49 19.32 -5.48
N THR A 171 2.02 20.57 -5.38
CA THR A 171 1.08 21.14 -6.35
C THR A 171 1.80 21.58 -7.61
N PHE A 172 2.94 22.26 -7.45
CA PHE A 172 3.63 22.92 -8.55
C PHE A 172 5.00 22.32 -8.89
N SER A 173 5.47 21.31 -8.16
CA SER A 173 6.76 20.65 -8.42
C SER A 173 6.66 19.12 -8.48
N PRO A 174 7.27 18.47 -9.50
CA PRO A 174 7.49 17.03 -9.49
C PRO A 174 8.69 16.67 -8.62
N LEU A 175 8.61 15.56 -7.89
CA LEU A 175 9.74 15.06 -7.12
C LEU A 175 10.56 14.10 -7.99
N ILE A 176 11.72 14.59 -8.45
CA ILE A 176 12.63 13.87 -9.35
C ILE A 176 13.67 13.12 -8.52
N VAL A 177 13.70 11.78 -8.64
CA VAL A 177 14.60 10.89 -7.91
C VAL A 177 15.56 10.24 -8.88
N ASP A 178 16.72 10.87 -9.03
CA ASP A 178 17.82 10.35 -9.83
C ASP A 178 18.83 9.62 -8.94
N ILE A 179 18.75 8.29 -8.90
CA ILE A 179 19.59 7.50 -8.02
C ILE A 179 21.03 7.48 -8.54
N ASN A 180 21.23 7.38 -9.85
CA ASN A 180 22.56 7.16 -10.44
C ASN A 180 23.15 8.42 -11.08
N ASP A 181 22.44 9.56 -11.03
CA ASP A 181 22.78 10.77 -11.78
C ASP A 181 22.77 10.53 -13.30
N ASP A 182 21.79 9.75 -13.79
CA ASP A 182 21.64 9.36 -15.20
C ASP A 182 20.79 10.36 -16.00
N PHE A 183 20.06 11.28 -15.36
CA PHE A 183 19.17 12.20 -16.09
C PHE A 183 19.95 13.24 -16.87
N THR A 184 19.54 13.39 -18.14
CA THR A 184 19.97 14.48 -19.00
C THR A 184 19.03 15.68 -18.88
N SER A 185 19.47 16.87 -19.31
CA SER A 185 18.59 18.04 -19.39
C SER A 185 17.38 17.85 -20.31
N ASN A 186 17.43 16.89 -21.25
CA ASN A 186 16.27 16.53 -22.06
C ASN A 186 15.26 15.72 -21.23
N ASP A 187 15.73 14.77 -20.41
CA ASP A 187 14.86 13.96 -19.56
C ASP A 187 14.14 14.83 -18.51
N GLU A 188 14.84 15.80 -17.92
CA GLU A 188 14.20 16.76 -16.99
C GLU A 188 13.11 17.60 -17.67
N LYS A 189 13.29 17.97 -18.94
CA LYS A 189 12.25 18.68 -19.71
C LYS A 189 11.05 17.78 -19.96
N GLU A 190 11.28 16.53 -20.40
CA GLU A 190 10.21 15.54 -20.60
C GLU A 190 9.40 15.27 -19.33
N ILE A 191 10.08 15.19 -18.19
CA ILE A 191 9.43 15.02 -16.87
C ILE A 191 8.55 16.23 -16.55
N ASN A 192 9.06 17.45 -16.73
CA ASN A 192 8.30 18.66 -16.47
C ASN A 192 7.09 18.83 -17.41
N GLU A 193 7.25 18.50 -18.70
CA GLU A 193 6.15 18.47 -19.66
C GLU A 193 5.08 17.46 -19.24
N SER A 194 5.49 16.24 -18.88
CA SER A 194 4.61 15.18 -18.38
C SER A 194 3.88 15.60 -17.11
N PHE A 195 4.58 16.26 -16.19
CA PHE A 195 3.99 16.82 -14.98
C PHE A 195 2.91 17.86 -15.31
N ILE A 196 3.23 18.85 -16.17
CA ILE A 196 2.27 19.88 -16.58
C ILE A 196 1.04 19.27 -17.26
N LEU A 197 1.23 18.28 -18.14
CA LEU A 197 0.13 17.55 -18.78
C LEU A 197 -0.75 16.81 -17.77
N SER A 198 -0.13 16.19 -16.75
CA SER A 198 -0.86 15.50 -15.67
C SER A 198 -1.71 16.47 -14.83
N ARG A 199 -1.28 17.74 -14.71
CA ARG A 199 -2.07 18.80 -14.05
C ARG A 199 -3.20 19.31 -14.95
N LYS A 200 -2.91 19.66 -16.21
CA LYS A 200 -3.87 20.23 -17.17
C LYS A 200 -5.00 19.29 -17.58
N SER A 201 -4.69 18.02 -17.86
CA SER A 201 -5.68 17.02 -18.30
C SER A 201 -6.82 16.80 -17.30
N ASN A 202 -6.63 17.21 -16.05
CA ASN A 202 -7.55 17.00 -14.94
C ASN A 202 -8.31 18.28 -14.51
N GLU A 203 -8.06 19.44 -15.12
CA GLU A 203 -8.77 20.70 -14.81
C GLU A 203 -10.22 20.72 -15.33
N GLY A 204 -10.55 19.87 -16.32
CA GLY A 204 -11.89 19.80 -16.93
C GLY A 204 -12.91 18.91 -16.22
N ASN A 205 -12.49 18.05 -15.26
CA ASN A 205 -13.37 17.15 -14.52
C ASN A 205 -13.46 17.59 -13.05
N VAL A 206 -14.61 18.14 -12.65
CA VAL A 206 -14.88 18.79 -11.34
C VAL A 206 -14.83 17.83 -10.13
N GLN A 207 -14.51 16.55 -10.32
CA GLN A 207 -14.31 15.61 -9.20
C GLN A 207 -12.83 15.29 -9.05
N ASP A 208 -12.22 15.78 -7.97
CA ASP A 208 -11.15 15.25 -7.08
C ASP A 208 -10.19 14.11 -7.54
N VAL A 209 -10.00 13.88 -8.85
CA VAL A 209 -9.27 12.77 -9.47
C VAL A 209 -7.84 13.18 -9.84
N MET A 210 -7.36 14.33 -9.36
CA MET A 210 -5.99 14.76 -9.62
C MET A 210 -5.02 13.98 -8.70
N PRO A 211 -4.07 13.19 -9.26
CA PRO A 211 -3.02 12.58 -8.45
C PRO A 211 -2.18 13.70 -7.84
N ALA A 212 -2.06 13.72 -6.52
CA ALA A 212 -1.44 14.83 -5.82
C ALA A 212 0.08 14.77 -5.87
N MET A 213 0.64 13.56 -5.92
CA MET A 213 2.07 13.30 -5.89
C MET A 213 2.55 12.84 -7.27
N PHE A 214 3.63 13.46 -7.76
CA PHE A 214 4.30 13.08 -9.00
C PHE A 214 5.74 12.68 -8.67
N LEU A 215 6.07 11.39 -8.83
CA LEU A 215 7.38 10.84 -8.57
C LEU A 215 8.02 10.40 -9.88
N ALA A 216 9.12 11.04 -10.26
CA ALA A 216 9.85 10.70 -11.48
C ALA A 216 11.14 9.95 -11.15
N THR A 217 11.41 8.89 -11.91
CA THR A 217 12.65 8.11 -11.83
C THR A 217 13.13 7.78 -13.24
N THR A 218 14.36 7.27 -13.37
CA THR A 218 14.94 6.92 -14.67
C THR A 218 14.17 5.82 -15.40
N TYR A 219 13.50 4.92 -14.67
CA TYR A 219 12.61 3.87 -15.23
C TYR A 219 11.13 4.28 -15.33
N ASP A 220 10.72 5.40 -14.75
CA ASP A 220 9.36 5.93 -14.83
C ASP A 220 9.38 7.47 -14.74
N ARG A 221 9.49 8.11 -15.91
CA ARG A 221 9.51 9.58 -16.05
C ARG A 221 8.13 10.22 -15.95
N THR A 222 7.09 9.42 -16.16
CA THR A 222 5.69 9.85 -16.26
C THR A 222 4.91 9.67 -14.96
N SER A 223 5.56 9.15 -13.91
CA SER A 223 4.94 8.87 -12.61
C SER A 223 3.77 7.87 -12.71
N GLU A 224 3.85 6.92 -13.64
CA GLU A 224 2.80 5.93 -13.89
C GLU A 224 2.80 4.77 -12.90
N ALA A 225 3.96 4.38 -12.40
CA ALA A 225 4.15 3.14 -11.66
C ALA A 225 3.51 3.20 -10.27
N TRP A 226 3.78 4.28 -9.53
CA TRP A 226 3.53 4.31 -8.09
C TRP A 226 2.48 5.34 -7.66
N THR A 227 2.37 6.47 -8.35
CA THR A 227 1.49 7.58 -7.91
C THR A 227 0.51 8.09 -8.96
N LYS A 228 0.26 7.31 -10.02
CA LYS A 228 -0.64 7.68 -11.12
C LYS A 228 -2.07 8.01 -10.70
N PHE A 229 -2.62 7.23 -9.76
CA PHE A 229 -4.03 7.32 -9.35
C PHE A 229 -4.22 7.73 -7.89
N SER A 230 -3.19 7.60 -7.06
CA SER A 230 -3.22 7.85 -5.63
C SER A 230 -1.84 8.31 -5.16
N PRO A 231 -1.72 9.19 -4.16
CA PRO A 231 -2.79 9.80 -3.35
C PRO A 231 -3.60 10.88 -4.07
N LYS A 232 -4.89 10.99 -3.73
CA LYS A 232 -5.72 12.18 -4.04
C LYS A 232 -5.23 13.39 -3.22
N ARG A 233 -5.58 14.60 -3.65
CA ARG A 233 -5.15 15.85 -2.96
C ARG A 233 -5.59 15.94 -1.51
N SER A 234 -6.82 15.50 -1.22
CA SER A 234 -7.37 15.47 0.15
C SER A 234 -6.60 14.51 1.07
N VAL A 235 -6.22 13.35 0.55
CA VAL A 235 -5.40 12.35 1.27
C VAL A 235 -4.00 12.90 1.54
N LEU A 236 -3.34 13.45 0.52
CA LEU A 236 -2.00 14.02 0.68
C LEU A 236 -1.99 15.20 1.66
N LYS A 237 -3.00 16.08 1.61
CA LYS A 237 -3.15 17.19 2.57
C LYS A 237 -3.32 16.67 4.00
N ARG A 238 -4.10 15.60 4.20
CA ARG A 238 -4.25 14.96 5.51
C ARG A 238 -2.90 14.40 6.00
N MET A 239 -2.16 13.71 5.13
CA MET A 239 -0.84 13.16 5.45
C MET A 239 0.16 14.26 5.79
N ALA A 240 0.22 15.33 5.00
CA ALA A 240 1.09 16.49 5.24
C ALA A 240 0.79 17.16 6.60
N SER A 241 -0.48 17.27 6.98
CA SER A 241 -0.86 17.79 8.30
C SER A 241 -0.40 16.89 9.45
N TYR A 242 -0.49 15.57 9.28
CA TYR A 242 0.00 14.62 10.28
C TYR A 242 1.53 14.64 10.36
N ALA A 243 2.19 14.78 9.20
CA ALA A 243 3.64 14.88 9.09
C ALA A 243 4.16 16.14 9.79
N GLN A 244 3.48 17.29 9.59
CA GLN A 244 3.80 18.53 10.28
C GLN A 244 3.71 18.37 11.81
N SER A 245 2.56 17.89 12.31
CA SER A 245 2.38 17.67 13.76
C SER A 245 3.39 16.68 14.34
N SER A 246 3.73 15.63 13.59
CA SER A 246 4.73 14.64 13.99
C SER A 246 6.15 15.21 13.98
N ALA A 247 6.48 16.06 12.99
CA ALA A 247 7.78 16.73 12.91
C ALA A 247 7.97 17.71 14.07
N ASP A 248 6.93 18.46 14.42
CA ASP A 248 6.95 19.40 15.56
C ASP A 248 7.12 18.64 16.88
N LEU A 249 6.34 17.58 17.10
CA LEU A 249 6.48 16.72 18.27
C LEU A 249 7.88 16.10 18.36
N LEU A 250 8.39 15.53 17.27
CA LEU A 250 9.71 14.91 17.25
C LEU A 250 10.82 15.95 17.48
N THR A 251 10.67 17.18 16.96
CA THR A 251 11.62 18.26 17.22
C THR A 251 11.66 18.60 18.71
N ASN A 252 10.50 18.75 19.35
CA ASN A 252 10.41 19.04 20.79
C ASN A 252 11.00 17.89 21.63
N LEU A 253 10.72 16.63 21.28
CA LEU A 253 11.29 15.47 21.97
C LEU A 253 12.82 15.41 21.86
N ILE A 254 13.40 15.88 20.76
CA ILE A 254 14.86 15.94 20.56
C ILE A 254 15.48 17.06 21.40
N LEU A 255 14.82 18.23 21.48
CA LEU A 255 15.35 19.40 22.18
C LEU A 255 15.14 19.33 23.70
N ASP A 256 13.93 18.98 24.12
CA ASP A 256 13.48 19.11 25.51
C ASP A 256 13.36 17.76 26.24
N GLY A 257 13.54 16.65 25.53
CA GLY A 257 13.35 15.29 26.08
C GLY A 257 11.88 14.92 26.32
N GLN A 258 11.64 13.87 27.11
CA GLN A 258 10.29 13.38 27.43
C GLN A 258 9.74 14.03 28.70
N ASN A 259 9.44 15.33 28.64
CA ASN A 259 8.93 16.08 29.80
C ASN A 259 7.44 16.46 29.69
N GLY A 260 6.76 16.09 28.60
CA GLY A 260 5.37 16.43 28.32
C GLY A 260 4.39 15.24 28.41
N SER A 261 3.10 15.54 28.26
CA SER A 261 2.03 14.53 28.18
C SER A 261 2.05 13.71 26.89
N PHE A 262 2.72 14.21 25.85
CA PHE A 262 2.88 13.53 24.57
C PHE A 262 4.25 12.87 24.50
N THR A 263 4.25 11.55 24.41
CA THR A 263 5.45 10.73 24.32
C THR A 263 5.71 10.33 22.85
N TRP A 264 6.84 9.65 22.59
CA TRP A 264 7.22 9.25 21.23
C TRP A 264 6.20 8.31 20.57
N GLU A 265 5.42 7.57 21.37
CA GLU A 265 4.35 6.69 20.91
C GLU A 265 3.30 7.45 20.10
N CYS A 266 3.04 8.72 20.41
CA CYS A 266 2.12 9.57 19.67
C CYS A 266 2.53 9.77 18.21
N LEU A 267 3.83 9.64 17.89
CA LEU A 267 4.30 9.70 16.51
C LEU A 267 3.72 8.55 15.66
N PHE A 268 3.40 7.41 16.28
CA PHE A 268 2.93 6.19 15.62
C PHE A 268 1.52 5.79 16.04
N ARG A 269 0.72 6.73 16.57
CA ARG A 269 -0.70 6.50 16.91
C ARG A 269 -1.59 7.41 16.08
N THR A 270 -2.46 6.80 15.26
CA THR A 270 -3.46 7.55 14.48
C THR A 270 -4.56 8.12 15.38
N PRO A 271 -5.01 9.37 15.16
CA PRO A 271 -6.17 9.91 15.86
C PRO A 271 -7.47 9.34 15.26
N LEU A 272 -8.01 8.26 15.87
CA LEU A 272 -9.21 7.56 15.38
C LEU A 272 -10.48 8.43 15.34
N ASN A 273 -10.51 9.53 16.12
CA ASN A 273 -11.63 10.49 16.11
C ASN A 273 -11.80 11.26 14.78
N LYS A 274 -10.87 11.13 13.82
CA LYS A 274 -10.95 11.79 12.52
C LYS A 274 -11.77 11.01 11.49
N TYR A 275 -12.09 9.76 11.74
CA TYR A 275 -12.90 8.91 10.87
C TYR A 275 -14.40 9.02 11.18
N ASP A 276 -15.25 8.56 10.26
CA ASP A 276 -16.71 8.55 10.44
C ASP A 276 -17.16 7.27 11.15
N ALA A 277 -16.53 6.14 10.81
CA ALA A 277 -16.67 4.86 11.51
C ALA A 277 -15.31 4.16 11.67
N ILE A 278 -15.21 3.30 12.68
CA ILE A 278 -14.02 2.49 12.98
C ILE A 278 -14.43 1.02 13.09
N VAL A 279 -13.70 0.16 12.39
CA VAL A 279 -13.80 -1.29 12.50
C VAL A 279 -12.58 -1.80 13.25
N LEU A 280 -12.77 -2.40 14.42
CA LEU A 280 -11.71 -3.07 15.16
C LEU A 280 -11.67 -4.55 14.80
N LEU A 281 -10.46 -5.08 14.69
CA LEU A 281 -10.17 -6.45 14.28
C LEU A 281 -9.74 -7.30 15.49
N HIS A 282 -9.95 -8.61 15.39
CA HIS A 282 -9.40 -9.54 16.37
C HIS A 282 -7.89 -9.67 16.17
N ARG A 283 -7.12 -9.28 17.19
CA ARG A 283 -5.65 -9.17 17.13
C ARG A 283 -4.98 -10.51 16.84
N ASP A 284 -5.50 -11.58 17.41
CA ASP A 284 -5.03 -12.95 17.21
C ASP A 284 -5.36 -13.49 15.81
N LYS A 285 -6.14 -12.76 15.01
CA LYS A 285 -6.50 -13.08 13.62
C LYS A 285 -5.80 -12.22 12.58
N LEU A 286 -4.96 -11.27 13.02
CA LEU A 286 -4.10 -10.54 12.11
C LEU A 286 -3.00 -11.45 11.56
N SER A 287 -2.54 -11.18 10.34
CA SER A 287 -1.43 -11.89 9.68
C SER A 287 -0.13 -11.81 10.49
N TYR A 288 0.10 -10.67 11.14
CA TYR A 288 1.30 -10.41 11.94
C TYR A 288 0.97 -9.71 13.28
N PRO A 289 0.34 -10.40 14.25
CA PRO A 289 -0.12 -9.79 15.50
C PRO A 289 0.99 -9.09 16.31
N GLN A 290 2.20 -9.64 16.31
CA GLN A 290 3.41 -9.10 16.96
C GLN A 290 3.94 -7.81 16.32
N ARG A 291 3.48 -7.45 15.12
CA ARG A 291 3.83 -6.16 14.50
C ARG A 291 2.89 -5.04 14.93
N LEU A 292 1.81 -5.33 15.66
CA LEU A 292 0.93 -4.31 16.24
C LEU A 292 1.72 -3.49 17.26
N LEU A 293 1.96 -2.21 16.97
CA LEU A 293 2.69 -1.33 17.89
C LEU A 293 1.87 -1.01 19.14
N PHE A 294 0.65 -0.53 18.91
CA PHE A 294 -0.24 -0.09 19.95
C PHE A 294 -1.64 -0.57 19.64
N PRO A 295 -2.32 -1.21 20.60
CA PRO A 295 -3.67 -1.63 20.36
C PRO A 295 -4.63 -0.45 20.24
N ALA A 296 -5.52 -0.52 19.25
CA ALA A 296 -6.53 0.50 19.05
C ALA A 296 -7.60 0.45 20.13
N GLU A 297 -7.96 1.63 20.64
CA GLU A 297 -9.02 1.83 21.63
C GLU A 297 -9.96 2.93 21.16
N VAL A 298 -11.26 2.65 21.24
CA VAL A 298 -12.32 3.56 20.83
C VAL A 298 -13.20 3.83 22.04
N ASN A 299 -13.04 5.02 22.62
CA ASN A 299 -13.73 5.41 23.87
C ASN A 299 -15.05 6.14 23.62
N HIS A 300 -15.40 6.40 22.37
CA HIS A 300 -16.57 7.22 21.98
C HIS A 300 -17.23 6.64 20.72
N GLY A 301 -18.51 6.96 20.49
CA GLY A 301 -19.28 6.52 19.32
C GLY A 301 -20.35 5.46 19.63
N LYS A 302 -21.28 5.26 18.70
CA LYS A 302 -22.32 4.24 18.81
C LYS A 302 -21.74 2.90 18.38
N HIS A 303 -21.80 1.93 19.28
CA HIS A 303 -21.44 0.56 18.98
C HIS A 303 -22.52 -0.10 18.10
N VAL A 304 -22.12 -0.68 16.96
CA VAL A 304 -23.04 -1.26 15.98
C VAL A 304 -23.02 -2.79 16.05
N ILE A 305 -21.83 -3.41 15.99
CA ILE A 305 -21.66 -4.87 15.98
C ILE A 305 -20.63 -5.33 17.00
N TRP A 306 -20.91 -6.46 17.66
CA TRP A 306 -19.92 -7.27 18.38
C TRP A 306 -19.68 -8.59 17.66
N GLY A 307 -18.46 -8.80 17.18
CA GLY A 307 -18.06 -10.00 16.46
C GLY A 307 -17.36 -11.00 17.38
N LYS A 308 -17.69 -12.29 17.23
CA LYS A 308 -16.95 -13.38 17.87
C LYS A 308 -15.78 -13.79 16.98
N ALA A 309 -14.60 -14.02 17.56
CA ALA A 309 -13.43 -14.47 16.81
C ALA A 309 -13.65 -15.87 16.25
N ASN A 310 -13.18 -16.11 15.04
CA ASN A 310 -13.15 -17.46 14.46
C ASN A 310 -12.14 -18.34 15.22
N LYS A 311 -12.40 -19.64 15.36
CA LYS A 311 -11.43 -20.58 15.93
C LYS A 311 -10.55 -21.24 14.88
N ASP A 312 -10.98 -21.24 13.62
CA ASP A 312 -10.37 -22.03 12.55
C ASP A 312 -9.10 -21.40 12.01
N PHE A 313 -9.03 -20.06 11.98
CA PHE A 313 -7.85 -19.35 11.51
C PHE A 313 -6.84 -19.10 12.64
N GLN A 314 -5.58 -19.46 12.38
CA GLN A 314 -4.43 -19.13 13.20
C GLN A 314 -3.31 -18.59 12.30
N PRO A 315 -2.73 -17.41 12.59
CA PRO A 315 -1.71 -16.81 11.74
C PRO A 315 -0.37 -17.56 11.80
N TYR A 316 -0.15 -18.36 12.85
CA TYR A 316 1.06 -19.15 13.02
C TYR A 316 0.74 -20.64 12.98
N MET A 317 1.44 -21.34 12.10
CA MET A 317 1.49 -22.79 12.08
C MET A 317 2.81 -23.25 12.71
N THR A 318 2.74 -24.12 13.73
CA THR A 318 3.95 -24.68 14.33
C THR A 318 4.55 -25.74 13.42
N LEU A 319 5.72 -25.46 12.85
CA LEU A 319 6.40 -26.34 11.87
C LEU A 319 6.66 -27.78 12.38
N ARG A 320 6.82 -28.00 13.70
CA ARG A 320 7.23 -29.31 14.25
C ARG A 320 6.22 -30.44 14.06
N ASN A 321 4.93 -30.13 13.87
CA ASN A 321 3.89 -31.16 13.78
C ASN A 321 3.13 -31.15 12.44
N ALA A 322 3.18 -30.06 11.66
CA ALA A 322 2.26 -29.85 10.54
C ALA A 322 2.84 -30.12 9.14
N LEU A 323 4.16 -30.13 8.94
CA LEU A 323 4.76 -30.31 7.60
C LEU A 323 5.46 -31.67 7.48
N ARG A 324 4.76 -32.74 7.85
CA ARG A 324 5.27 -34.11 7.70
C ARG A 324 5.16 -34.60 6.25
N SER A 325 4.29 -34.01 5.42
CA SER A 325 4.11 -34.31 4.00
C SER A 325 3.91 -33.06 3.14
N LEU A 326 4.10 -33.22 1.83
CA LEU A 326 3.88 -32.16 0.81
C LEU A 326 2.39 -31.77 0.72
N GLU A 327 1.49 -32.70 1.02
CA GLU A 327 0.04 -32.48 1.01
C GLU A 327 -0.42 -31.65 2.22
N ASP A 328 0.18 -31.88 3.39
CA ASP A 328 -0.06 -31.05 4.58
C ASP A 328 0.46 -29.62 4.39
N ALA A 329 1.61 -29.46 3.72
CA ALA A 329 2.17 -28.16 3.39
C ALA A 329 1.25 -27.38 2.42
N ARG A 330 0.78 -28.08 1.37
CA ARG A 330 -0.11 -27.50 0.36
C ARG A 330 -1.48 -27.10 0.93
N ASN A 331 -2.02 -27.89 1.86
CA ASN A 331 -3.33 -27.63 2.45
C ASN A 331 -3.27 -26.67 3.66
N GLY A 332 -2.11 -26.59 4.34
CA GLY A 332 -1.95 -25.85 5.58
C GLY A 332 -1.28 -24.47 5.46
N LEU A 333 -0.42 -24.26 4.45
CA LEU A 333 0.32 -22.99 4.30
C LEU A 333 -0.28 -22.13 3.20
N LEU A 334 -0.91 -21.03 3.61
CA LEU A 334 -1.40 -20.01 2.69
C LEU A 334 -0.31 -18.95 2.49
N VAL A 335 0.49 -19.10 1.44
CA VAL A 335 1.58 -18.17 1.10
C VAL A 335 1.01 -16.81 0.69
N ASP A 336 1.51 -15.75 1.33
CA ASP A 336 1.10 -14.36 1.06
C ASP A 336 -0.40 -14.10 1.37
N PHE A 337 -1.00 -14.94 2.22
CA PHE A 337 -2.37 -14.74 2.69
C PHE A 337 -2.42 -13.69 3.80
N ASP A 338 -3.17 -12.62 3.56
CA ASP A 338 -3.45 -11.57 4.53
C ASP A 338 -4.98 -11.39 4.68
N PRO A 339 -5.61 -11.89 5.76
CA PRO A 339 -7.05 -11.70 6.00
C PRO A 339 -7.49 -10.23 5.95
N THR A 340 -6.61 -9.29 6.32
CA THR A 340 -6.93 -7.86 6.26
C THR A 340 -7.11 -7.44 4.80
N ARG A 341 -6.18 -7.85 3.92
CA ARG A 341 -6.26 -7.53 2.49
C ARG A 341 -7.52 -8.10 1.85
N TYR A 342 -7.82 -9.38 2.08
CA TYR A 342 -9.03 -10.01 1.55
C TYR A 342 -10.30 -9.32 2.05
N PHE A 343 -10.37 -9.02 3.35
CA PHE A 343 -11.50 -8.27 3.91
C PHE A 343 -11.67 -6.90 3.25
N LEU A 344 -10.57 -6.19 2.97
CA LEU A 344 -10.61 -4.90 2.28
C LEU A 344 -11.04 -5.02 0.81
N GLU A 345 -10.66 -6.10 0.12
CA GLU A 345 -11.10 -6.41 -1.24
C GLU A 345 -12.61 -6.69 -1.27
N ASP A 346 -13.11 -7.51 -0.34
CA ASP A 346 -14.54 -7.78 -0.17
C ASP A 346 -15.33 -6.49 0.11
N LEU A 347 -14.84 -5.62 0.99
CA LEU A 347 -15.47 -4.33 1.27
C LEU A 347 -15.56 -3.43 0.04
N LYS A 348 -14.51 -3.41 -0.80
CA LYS A 348 -14.50 -2.63 -2.04
C LYS A 348 -15.44 -3.22 -3.10
N GLY A 349 -15.57 -4.55 -3.14
CA GLY A 349 -16.48 -5.25 -4.05
C GLY A 349 -17.95 -5.05 -3.70
N GLU A 350 -18.30 -5.19 -2.42
CA GLU A 350 -19.68 -5.10 -1.92
C GLU A 350 -20.17 -3.65 -1.78
N PHE A 351 -19.28 -2.72 -1.42
CA PHE A 351 -19.63 -1.31 -1.22
C PHE A 351 -18.81 -0.35 -2.09
N PRO A 352 -18.92 -0.46 -3.43
CA PRO A 352 -18.24 0.46 -4.33
C PRO A 352 -18.72 1.89 -4.08
N ASP A 353 -17.78 2.84 -3.98
CA ASP A 353 -18.01 4.28 -3.78
C ASP A 353 -18.79 4.68 -2.50
N ALA A 354 -18.92 3.78 -1.52
CA ALA A 354 -19.58 4.10 -0.26
C ALA A 354 -18.65 4.85 0.69
N PHE A 355 -17.42 4.35 0.85
CA PHE A 355 -16.44 4.88 1.78
C PHE A 355 -15.00 4.68 1.28
N ASN A 356 -14.13 5.61 1.69
CA ASN A 356 -12.70 5.40 1.65
C ASN A 356 -12.29 4.56 2.86
N VAL A 357 -11.44 3.56 2.62
CA VAL A 357 -10.93 2.66 3.65
C VAL A 357 -9.49 3.03 4.01
N TRP A 358 -9.22 3.16 5.30
CA TRP A 358 -7.95 3.56 5.88
C TRP A 358 -7.45 2.44 6.80
N TYR A 359 -6.26 1.89 6.56
CA TYR A 359 -5.74 0.77 7.35
C TYR A 359 -4.20 0.78 7.44
N ASP A 360 -3.67 0.02 8.42
CA ASP A 360 -2.24 -0.25 8.62
C ASP A 360 -1.92 -1.65 8.06
N SER A 361 -1.19 -1.70 6.93
CA SER A 361 -0.76 -2.95 6.26
C SER A 361 0.29 -3.74 7.04
N PHE A 362 0.92 -3.16 8.07
CA PHE A 362 1.91 -3.83 8.91
C PHE A 362 1.33 -4.34 10.24
N GLY A 363 0.05 -4.71 10.24
CA GLY A 363 -0.60 -5.40 11.36
C GLY A 363 -1.29 -4.47 12.36
N GLY A 364 -1.95 -3.41 11.88
CA GLY A 364 -2.86 -2.65 12.74
C GLY A 364 -4.15 -3.42 13.00
N ASP A 365 -4.75 -3.21 14.17
CA ASP A 365 -6.00 -3.84 14.60
C ASP A 365 -7.23 -2.94 14.39
N ALA A 366 -7.09 -1.86 13.61
CA ALA A 366 -8.16 -0.92 13.30
C ALA A 366 -8.18 -0.52 11.82
N ILE A 367 -9.40 -0.41 11.29
CA ILE A 367 -9.69 0.13 9.98
C ILE A 367 -10.58 1.36 10.17
N GLY A 368 -10.15 2.50 9.64
CA GLY A 368 -10.95 3.72 9.59
C GLY A 368 -11.78 3.79 8.30
N LEU A 369 -13.01 4.25 8.41
CA LEU A 369 -13.90 4.49 7.27
C LEU A 369 -14.28 5.98 7.20
N THR A 370 -14.26 6.54 6.00
CA THR A 370 -14.81 7.89 5.73
C THR A 370 -15.73 7.87 4.53
N TRP A 371 -16.92 8.47 4.67
CA TRP A 371 -17.94 8.46 3.61
C TRP A 371 -17.47 9.23 2.35
N GLU A 372 -17.63 8.65 1.16
CA GLU A 372 -17.27 9.33 -0.10
C GLU A 372 -18.35 10.32 -0.55
N LYS A 373 -19.62 9.92 -0.46
CA LYS A 373 -20.74 10.82 -0.70
C LYS A 373 -21.06 11.59 0.56
N LYS A 374 -20.91 12.92 0.52
CA LYS A 374 -21.56 13.80 1.50
C LYS A 374 -23.06 13.55 1.38
N VAL A 375 -23.63 12.75 2.29
CA VAL A 375 -25.08 12.63 2.42
C VAL A 375 -25.65 14.06 2.49
N SER A 376 -26.56 14.37 1.57
CA SER A 376 -27.02 15.73 1.25
C SER A 376 -27.35 16.51 2.52
N LYS A 377 -26.63 17.62 2.74
CA LYS A 377 -26.66 18.48 3.93
C LYS A 377 -27.97 19.27 4.16
N LYS A 378 -29.10 18.83 3.60
CA LYS A 378 -30.36 19.59 3.64
C LYS A 378 -31.51 18.65 3.94
N ARG A 379 -31.56 18.11 5.15
CA ARG A 379 -32.62 17.17 5.56
C ARG A 379 -33.05 17.39 7.01
N ASN A 380 -34.36 17.29 7.24
CA ASN A 380 -35.02 17.55 8.52
C ASN A 380 -34.61 16.53 9.60
N ARG A 381 -34.95 16.82 10.87
CA ARG A 381 -34.53 16.02 12.04
C ARG A 381 -34.97 14.54 11.96
N ASP A 382 -36.10 14.26 11.32
CA ASP A 382 -36.61 12.89 11.12
C ASP A 382 -35.84 12.12 10.03
N GLU A 383 -35.50 12.79 8.93
CA GLU A 383 -34.71 12.22 7.82
C GLU A 383 -33.25 11.93 8.24
N ALA A 384 -32.70 12.69 9.19
CA ALA A 384 -31.37 12.44 9.76
C ALA A 384 -31.33 11.15 10.59
N ASN A 385 -32.44 10.80 11.27
CA ASN A 385 -32.55 9.54 12.00
C ASN A 385 -32.68 8.34 11.07
N GLU A 386 -33.40 8.47 9.95
CA GLU A 386 -33.45 7.44 8.91
C GLU A 386 -32.09 7.24 8.25
N THR A 387 -31.40 8.32 7.88
CA THR A 387 -30.04 8.25 7.32
C THR A 387 -29.06 7.55 8.27
N ASN A 388 -29.13 7.83 9.57
CA ASN A 388 -28.29 7.16 10.57
C ASN A 388 -28.65 5.68 10.72
N LYS A 389 -29.91 5.28 10.51
CA LYS A 389 -30.31 3.87 10.48
C LYS A 389 -29.78 3.17 9.23
N GLU A 390 -29.84 3.81 8.07
CA GLU A 390 -29.25 3.29 6.82
C GLU A 390 -27.74 3.09 6.94
N LEU A 391 -27.02 4.09 7.46
CA LEU A 391 -25.59 4.00 7.71
C LEU A 391 -25.24 2.93 8.74
N ALA A 392 -26.06 2.77 9.78
CA ALA A 392 -25.89 1.68 10.75
C ALA A 392 -26.12 0.31 10.09
N GLY A 393 -27.12 0.16 9.22
CA GLY A 393 -27.36 -1.06 8.45
C GLY A 393 -26.18 -1.42 7.54
N LEU A 394 -25.61 -0.43 6.84
CA LEU A 394 -24.42 -0.64 6.02
C LEU A 394 -23.21 -1.08 6.87
N LEU A 395 -23.02 -0.46 8.06
CA LEU A 395 -21.98 -0.89 9.01
C LEU A 395 -22.28 -2.26 9.62
N GLU A 396 -23.55 -2.66 9.71
CA GLU A 396 -23.90 -4.02 10.09
C GLU A 396 -23.45 -5.02 9.04
N ASP A 397 -23.66 -4.71 7.76
CA ASP A 397 -23.23 -5.56 6.65
C ASP A 397 -21.69 -5.64 6.55
N VAL A 398 -20.97 -4.55 6.84
CA VAL A 398 -19.50 -4.56 7.02
C VAL A 398 -19.08 -5.60 8.07
N GLY A 399 -19.77 -5.64 9.21
CA GLY A 399 -19.47 -6.62 10.27
C GLY A 399 -19.88 -8.06 9.89
N LYS A 400 -20.89 -8.25 9.05
CA LYS A 400 -21.28 -9.56 8.52
C LYS A 400 -20.25 -10.11 7.53
N ILE A 401 -19.74 -9.28 6.62
CA ILE A 401 -18.66 -9.66 5.68
C ILE A 401 -17.42 -10.09 6.47
N GLY A 402 -17.05 -9.31 7.49
CA GLY A 402 -15.90 -9.61 8.34
C GLY A 402 -16.15 -10.62 9.44
N LYS A 403 -17.18 -11.47 9.36
CA LYS A 403 -17.56 -12.41 10.43
C LYS A 403 -16.37 -13.29 10.82
N GLY A 404 -16.05 -13.31 12.11
CA GLY A 404 -14.91 -14.09 12.62
C GLY A 404 -13.58 -13.34 12.66
N PHE A 405 -13.46 -12.25 11.90
CA PHE A 405 -12.26 -11.40 11.83
C PHE A 405 -12.48 -10.02 12.49
N VAL A 406 -13.65 -9.43 12.27
CA VAL A 406 -14.09 -8.18 12.90
C VAL A 406 -14.47 -8.44 14.36
N LYS A 407 -13.89 -7.64 15.26
CA LYS A 407 -14.18 -7.62 16.69
C LYS A 407 -15.36 -6.71 17.00
N SER A 408 -15.35 -5.49 16.47
CA SER A 408 -16.39 -4.51 16.76
C SER A 408 -16.43 -3.39 15.75
N VAL A 409 -17.62 -2.83 15.51
CA VAL A 409 -17.81 -1.69 14.60
C VAL A 409 -18.41 -0.51 15.37
N TYR A 410 -17.79 0.67 15.24
CA TYR A 410 -18.20 1.91 15.90
C TYR A 410 -18.55 2.97 14.87
N LEU A 411 -19.70 3.60 15.02
CA LEU A 411 -20.07 4.83 14.30
C LEU A 411 -19.72 6.04 15.18
N LEU A 412 -18.72 6.83 14.78
CA LEU A 412 -18.16 7.92 15.59
C LEU A 412 -18.86 9.26 15.34
N LYS A 413 -19.16 9.56 14.08
CA LYS A 413 -19.79 10.83 13.68
C LYS A 413 -21.06 10.54 12.90
N ALA A 414 -22.16 11.14 13.33
CA ALA A 414 -23.26 11.40 12.40
C ALA A 414 -22.74 12.38 11.32
N PRO A 415 -23.18 12.27 10.05
CA PRO A 415 -22.79 13.22 9.02
C PRO A 415 -23.08 14.64 9.50
N LYS A 416 -22.04 15.47 9.64
CA LYS A 416 -22.16 16.83 10.17
C LYS A 416 -23.03 17.68 9.24
N LEU A 417 -24.28 17.93 9.65
CA LEU A 417 -25.03 19.14 9.30
C LEU A 417 -24.25 20.31 9.91
N GLN A 418 -23.44 20.98 9.11
CA GLN A 418 -22.97 22.33 9.45
C GLN A 418 -23.81 23.30 8.64
N ALA A 419 -24.57 24.10 9.39
CA ALA A 419 -25.44 25.18 8.98
C ALA A 419 -24.73 26.21 8.10
#